data_AF-A0A398BC05-F1
#
_entry.id   AF-A0A398BC05-F1
#
_cell.length_a   1.000
_cell.length_b   1.000
_cell.length_c   1.000
_cell.angle_alpha   90.00
_cell.angle_beta   90.00
_cell.angle_gamma   90.00
#
_symmetry.space_group_name_H-M   'P 1'
#
loop_
_entity.id
_entity.type
_entity.pdbx_description
1 polymer ?
#
loop_
_entity_poly.entity_id
_entity_poly.type
_entity_poly.pdbx_seq_one_letter_code
_entity_poly.pdbx_strand_id
1 'polypeptide(L)' 'MYEPFNSDDYITELKLDGIRLLLTKFVNKVRLYTRHNNEVTALLPELMK' A
#
# COMPACT_ATOMS: atom_id res chain seq x y z
N MET A 1 -2.29 -22.56 22.14
CA MET A 1 -1.72 -21.39 22.84
C MET A 1 -0.30 -21.26 22.31
N TYR A 2 0.00 -20.12 21.67
CA TYR A 2 1.22 -19.78 20.91
C TYR A 2 1.44 -20.64 19.64
N GLU A 3 1.88 -20.14 18.48
CA GLU A 3 2.76 -19.00 18.21
C GLU A 3 2.48 -18.46 16.78
N PRO A 4 2.06 -17.20 16.56
CA PRO A 4 2.12 -16.59 15.23
C PRO A 4 3.57 -16.37 14.74
N PHE A 5 4.56 -16.59 15.60
CA PHE A 5 5.98 -16.35 15.32
C PHE A 5 6.79 -17.63 15.03
N ASN A 6 6.27 -18.83 15.35
CA ASN A 6 6.99 -20.11 15.15
C ASN A 6 6.25 -21.05 14.18
N SER A 7 5.27 -20.57 13.43
CA SER A 7 4.64 -21.32 12.35
C SER A 7 5.06 -20.75 10.99
N ASP A 8 5.43 -21.65 10.09
CA ASP A 8 5.78 -21.33 8.69
C ASP A 8 4.56 -20.86 7.87
N ASP A 9 3.35 -20.94 8.43
CA ASP A 9 2.12 -20.41 7.81
C ASP A 9 2.07 -18.87 7.83
N TYR A 10 2.98 -18.21 8.55
CA TYR A 10 3.04 -16.76 8.68
C TYR A 10 4.30 -16.18 8.03
N ILE A 11 4.14 -15.06 7.32
CA ILE A 11 5.25 -14.27 6.80
C ILE A 11 5.44 -13.01 7.67
N THR A 12 6.69 -12.57 7.81
CA THR A 12 7.04 -11.29 8.44
C THR A 12 7.51 -10.30 7.38
N GLU A 13 6.97 -9.09 7.42
CA GLU A 13 7.36 -7.99 6.52
C GLU A 13 7.83 -6.80 7.34
N LEU A 14 8.74 -6.00 6.77
CA LEU A 14 9.20 -4.77 7.41
C LEU A 14 8.04 -3.78 7.56
N LYS A 15 7.78 -3.35 8.80
CA LYS A 15 6.83 -2.27 9.05
C LYS A 15 7.44 -0.93 8.63
N LEU A 16 7.18 -0.52 7.40
CA LEU A 16 7.53 0.81 6.90
C LEU A 16 6.66 1.88 7.57
N ASP A 17 7.28 2.96 8.02
CA ASP A 17 6.56 4.13 8.55
C ASP A 17 6.41 5.18 7.46
N GLY A 18 5.17 5.38 7.01
CA GLY A 18 4.84 6.21 5.86
C GLY A 18 3.33 6.31 5.67
N ILE A 19 2.92 6.83 4.51
CA ILE A 19 1.50 7.02 4.19
C ILE A 19 0.99 5.82 3.38
N ARG A 20 -0.10 5.20 3.83
CA ARG A 20 -0.74 4.11 3.10
C ARG A 20 -1.48 4.64 1.88
N LEU A 21 -1.16 4.06 0.72
CA LEU A 21 -1.82 4.33 -0.55
C LEU A 21 -2.48 3.08 -1.11
N LEU A 22 -3.61 3.27 -1.78
CA LEU A 22 -4.23 2.31 -2.69
C LEU A 22 -3.96 2.80 -4.11
N LEU A 23 -3.27 1.97 -4.89
CA LEU A 23 -3.01 2.23 -6.31
C LEU A 23 -4.03 1.46 -7.15
N THR A 24 -4.68 2.17 -8.07
CA THR A 24 -5.55 1.56 -9.08
C THR A 24 -5.03 1.89 -10.47
N LYS A 25 -5.02 0.92 -11.37
CA LYS A 25 -4.61 1.10 -12.77
C LYS A 25 -5.69 0.58 -13.69
N PHE A 26 -6.32 1.47 -14.45
CA PHE A 26 -7.38 1.12 -15.39
C PHE A 26 -7.19 1.88 -16.70
N VAL A 27 -7.14 1.16 -17.84
CA VAL A 27 -6.99 1.72 -19.20
C VAL A 27 -5.95 2.84 -19.23
N ASN A 28 -4.72 2.51 -18.82
CA ASN A 28 -3.56 3.42 -18.75
C ASN A 28 -3.71 4.65 -17.84
N LYS A 29 -4.73 4.71 -16.99
CA LYS A 29 -4.84 5.73 -15.93
C LYS A 29 -4.50 5.12 -14.59
N VAL A 30 -3.50 5.67 -13.94
CA VAL A 30 -3.16 5.34 -12.55
C VAL A 30 -3.83 6.37 -11.63
N ARG A 31 -4.47 5.89 -10.57
CA ARG A 31 -5.01 6.74 -9.50
C ARG A 31 -4.56 6.24 -8.13
N LEU A 32 -4.25 7.19 -7.26
CA LEU A 32 -3.79 6.94 -5.89
C LEU A 32 -4.83 7.45 -4.90
N TYR A 33 -5.14 6.63 -3.91
CA TYR A 33 -6.08 6.98 -2.83
C TYR A 33 -5.45 6.74 -1.46
N THR A 34 -5.71 7.62 -0.50
CA THR A 34 -5.31 7.40 0.90
C THR A 34 -6.19 6.34 1.56
N ARG A 35 -5.83 5.94 2.79
CA ARG A 35 -6.65 5.07 3.64
C ARG A 35 -8.11 5.54 3.86
N HIS A 36 -8.38 6.83 3.68
CA HIS A 36 -9.71 7.43 3.84
C HIS A 36 -10.37 7.73 2.49
N ASN A 37 -9.90 7.12 1.40
CA ASN A 37 -10.42 7.29 0.04
C ASN A 37 -10.25 8.71 -0.53
N ASN A 38 -9.32 9.50 0.01
CA ASN A 38 -8.97 10.79 -0.60
C ASN A 38 -8.09 10.54 -1.82
N GLU A 39 -8.47 11.08 -2.97
CA GLU A 39 -7.72 10.99 -4.21
C GLU A 39 -6.51 11.94 -4.14
N VAL A 40 -5.30 11.39 -4.27
CA VAL A 40 -4.02 12.11 -4.05
C VAL A 40 -3.01 11.94 -5.21
N THR A 41 -3.47 11.47 -6.37
CA THR A 41 -2.68 11.25 -7.60
C THR A 41 -1.80 12.44 -7.95
N ALA A 42 -2.37 13.65 -7.89
CA ALA A 42 -1.66 14.87 -8.28
C ALA A 42 -0.56 15.29 -7.28
N LEU A 43 -0.59 14.79 -6.04
CA LEU A 43 0.38 15.15 -5.01
C LEU A 43 1.68 14.33 -5.08
N LEU A 44 1.66 13.18 -5.78
CA LEU A 44 2.78 12.25 -5.86
C LEU A 44 3.14 11.94 -7.33
N PRO A 45 3.48 12.97 -8.15
CA PRO A 45 3.78 12.80 -9.57
C PRO A 45 4.98 11.87 -9.84
N GLU A 46 5.88 11.71 -8.88
CA GLU A 46 7.02 10.79 -8.94
C GLU A 46 6.61 9.33 -9.03
N LEU A 47 5.41 8.97 -8.55
CA LEU A 47 4.86 7.61 -8.63
C LEU A 47 4.16 7.33 -9.97
N MET A 48 4.05 8.34 -10.84
CA MET A 48 3.38 8.25 -12.15
C MET A 48 4.34 8.15 -13.33
N LYS A 49 5.64 7.98 -13.06
CA LYS A 49 6.66 7.79 -14.10
C LYS A 49 6.68 6.38 -14.66
#